data_AF-A0A067DQ27-F1
#
_entry.id   AF-A0A067DQ27-F1
#
_cell.length_a   1.000
_cell.length_b   1.000
_cell.length_c   1.000
_cell.angle_alpha   90.00
_cell.angle_beta   90.00
_cell.angle_gamma   90.00
#
_symmetry.space_group_name_H-M   'P 1'
#
loop_
_entity.id
_entity.type
_entity.pdbx_description
1 polymer ?
#
loop_
_entity_poly.entity_id
_entity_poly.type
_entity_poly.pdbx_seq_one_letter_code
_entity_poly.pdbx_strand_id
1 'polypeptide(L)'
;MAGNLHNLNNPSSSPPILREKDPVKVIKEAISEALVYYYPFAGRIKQGPNRKVMVDCNGEGILFLKVTRLMCGGFTLAIHFNHTMCDELGLVQFVKTIQEMARGSNTPSLFPVSQRERLCARNPPQV
;
A
#
# COMPACT_ATOMS: atom_id res chain seq x y z
N MET A 1 -57.24 -29.66 0.54
CA MET A 1 -56.69 -28.82 -0.54
C MET A 1 -55.18 -28.99 -0.52
N ALA A 2 -54.64 -29.75 -1.47
CA ALA A 2 -53.21 -30.00 -1.59
C ALA A 2 -52.54 -28.78 -2.23
N GLY A 3 -51.67 -28.11 -1.47
CA GLY A 3 -50.82 -27.02 -1.97
C GLY A 3 -49.61 -27.59 -2.71
N ASN A 4 -49.44 -27.12 -3.93
CA ASN A 4 -48.59 -27.68 -4.97
C ASN A 4 -47.09 -27.33 -4.74
N LEU A 5 -46.21 -28.32 -4.81
CA LEU A 5 -44.75 -28.18 -4.65
C LEU A 5 -44.13 -27.73 -5.98
N HIS A 6 -44.19 -26.44 -6.30
CA HIS A 6 -43.50 -25.88 -7.47
C HIS A 6 -42.03 -25.51 -7.15
N ASN A 7 -41.14 -26.40 -7.62
CA ASN A 7 -39.89 -26.09 -8.31
C ASN A 7 -38.77 -25.33 -7.56
N LEU A 8 -37.85 -26.08 -6.92
CA LEU A 8 -36.59 -25.60 -6.34
C LEU A 8 -35.40 -25.57 -7.33
N ASN A 9 -35.63 -25.51 -8.64
CA ASN A 9 -34.54 -25.48 -9.64
C ASN A 9 -34.53 -24.18 -10.47
N ASN A 10 -34.46 -23.03 -9.81
CA ASN A 10 -34.10 -21.78 -10.49
C ASN A 10 -32.58 -21.54 -10.39
N PRO A 11 -31.79 -21.67 -11.48
CA PRO A 11 -30.33 -21.50 -11.44
C PRO A 11 -29.88 -20.02 -11.37
N SER A 12 -30.76 -19.08 -11.04
CA SER A 12 -30.46 -17.65 -11.04
C SER A 12 -30.03 -17.07 -9.69
N SER A 13 -29.73 -17.89 -8.67
CA SER A 13 -29.15 -17.41 -7.41
C SER A 13 -27.72 -17.93 -7.24
N SER A 14 -26.86 -17.67 -8.21
CA SER A 14 -25.44 -17.57 -7.89
C SER A 14 -25.30 -16.45 -6.84
N PRO A 15 -24.54 -16.67 -5.74
CA PRO A 15 -24.20 -15.59 -4.83
C PRO A 15 -23.57 -14.46 -5.67
N PRO A 16 -23.77 -13.18 -5.32
CA PRO A 16 -23.27 -12.08 -6.14
C PRO A 16 -21.80 -12.34 -6.35
N ILE A 17 -21.44 -12.67 -7.59
CA ILE A 17 -20.07 -12.87 -8.03
C ILE A 17 -19.38 -11.60 -7.54
N LEU A 18 -18.51 -11.73 -6.53
CA LEU A 18 -17.68 -10.64 -6.02
C LEU A 18 -17.19 -9.93 -7.27
N ARG A 19 -17.71 -8.72 -7.53
CA ARG A 19 -17.51 -7.98 -8.78
C ARG A 19 -16.01 -8.05 -9.02
N GLU A 20 -15.58 -8.85 -10.01
CA GLU A 20 -14.18 -9.23 -10.11
C GLU A 20 -13.41 -7.97 -10.51
N LYS A 21 -12.91 -7.25 -9.51
CA LYS A 21 -12.18 -6.02 -9.73
C LYS A 21 -10.82 -6.44 -10.27
N ASP A 22 -10.40 -5.81 -11.37
CA ASP A 22 -9.06 -6.01 -11.90
C ASP A 22 -8.03 -5.80 -10.77
N PRO A 23 -7.26 -6.85 -10.38
CA PRO A 23 -6.33 -6.76 -9.26
C PRO A 23 -5.28 -5.68 -9.47
N VAL A 24 -4.89 -5.41 -10.72
CA VAL A 24 -3.94 -4.33 -11.03
C VAL A 24 -4.55 -2.98 -10.67
N LYS A 25 -5.82 -2.76 -11.01
CA LYS A 25 -6.56 -1.54 -10.65
C LYS A 25 -6.69 -1.41 -9.13
N VAL A 26 -7.09 -2.47 -8.43
CA VAL A 26 -7.22 -2.48 -6.96
C VAL A 26 -5.89 -2.14 -6.29
N ILE A 27 -4.80 -2.76 -6.71
CA ILE A 27 -3.47 -2.51 -6.12
C ILE A 27 -3.03 -1.07 -6.39
N LYS A 28 -3.24 -0.54 -7.61
CA LYS A 28 -2.91 0.85 -7.94
C LYS A 28 -3.68 1.85 -7.07
N GLU A 29 -4.99 1.65 -6.90
CA GLU A 29 -5.84 2.50 -6.05
C GLU A 29 -5.37 2.43 -4.59
N ALA A 30 -5.16 1.22 -4.07
CA ALA A 30 -4.70 1.00 -2.69
C ALA A 30 -3.34 1.64 -2.40
N ILE A 31 -2.39 1.58 -3.35
CA ILE A 31 -1.10 2.27 -3.23
C ILE A 31 -1.30 3.79 -3.24
N SER A 32 -2.16 4.31 -4.11
CA SER A 32 -2.46 5.74 -4.18
C SER A 32 -3.02 6.26 -2.85
N GLU A 33 -3.94 5.52 -2.24
CA GLU A 33 -4.50 5.85 -0.92
C GLU A 33 -3.46 5.74 0.20
N ALA A 34 -2.64 4.68 0.19
CA ALA A 34 -1.57 4.51 1.17
C ALA A 34 -0.54 5.65 1.10
N LEU A 35 -0.18 6.12 -0.09
CA LEU A 35 0.78 7.21 -0.28
C LEU A 35 0.33 8.56 0.27
N VAL A 36 -0.97 8.77 0.55
CA VAL A 36 -1.44 9.96 1.28
C VAL A 36 -0.85 9.98 2.69
N TYR A 37 -0.80 8.83 3.36
CA TYR A 37 -0.20 8.69 4.69
C TYR A 37 1.32 8.55 4.63
N TYR A 38 1.82 7.87 3.60
CA TYR A 38 3.24 7.60 3.37
C TYR A 38 3.86 8.54 2.31
N TYR A 39 3.46 9.81 2.34
CA TYR A 39 3.89 10.81 1.34
C TYR A 39 5.42 10.89 1.10
N PRO A 40 6.32 10.65 2.08
CA PRO A 40 7.76 10.66 1.80
C PRO A 40 8.20 9.59 0.79
N PHE A 41 7.47 8.48 0.65
CA PHE A 41 7.78 7.44 -0.34
C PHE A 41 7.52 7.90 -1.78
N ALA A 42 6.69 8.93 -1.95
CA ALA A 42 6.46 9.59 -3.23
C ALA A 42 7.53 10.66 -3.56
N GLY A 43 8.58 10.85 -2.75
CA GLY A 43 9.58 11.90 -2.94
C GLY A 43 10.83 11.51 -3.72
N ARG A 44 11.94 12.23 -3.50
CA ARG A 44 13.33 11.93 -3.92
C ARG A 44 14.31 12.16 -2.78
N ILE A 45 15.33 11.32 -2.66
CA ILE A 45 16.40 11.54 -1.67
C ILE A 45 17.32 12.63 -2.22
N LYS A 46 17.55 13.67 -1.42
CA LYS A 46 18.46 14.77 -1.74
C LYS A 46 19.34 15.08 -0.54
N GLN A 47 20.54 15.58 -0.81
CA GLN A 47 21.42 16.10 0.22
C GLN A 47 21.05 17.57 0.48
N GLY A 48 20.64 17.87 1.71
CA GLY A 48 20.35 19.21 2.19
C GLY A 48 21.57 19.88 2.85
N PRO A 49 21.35 21.05 3.48
CA PRO A 49 22.39 21.76 4.23
C PRO A 49 23.07 20.87 5.28
N ASN A 50 24.35 21.13 5.56
CA ASN A 50 25.16 20.36 6.51
C ASN A 50 25.24 18.85 6.19
N ARG A 51 25.15 18.49 4.90
CA ARG A 51 25.16 17.09 4.41
C ARG A 51 24.00 16.23 4.93
N LYS A 52 22.94 16.84 5.46
CA LYS A 52 21.77 16.12 5.96
C LYS A 52 21.03 15.44 4.81
N VAL A 53 20.78 14.14 4.92
CA VAL A 53 19.94 13.42 3.95
C VAL A 53 18.48 13.81 4.19
N MET A 54 17.81 14.29 3.14
CA MET A 54 16.43 14.78 3.18
C MET A 54 15.61 14.12 2.07
N VAL A 55 14.28 14.14 2.25
CA VAL A 55 13.33 13.67 1.26
C VAL A 55 12.63 14.90 0.68
N ASP A 56 12.83 15.14 -0.61
CA ASP A 56 12.08 16.11 -1.38
C ASP A 56 10.76 15.49 -1.82
N CYS A 57 9.64 15.94 -1.26
CA CYS A 57 8.31 15.36 -1.50
C CYS A 57 7.70 15.91 -2.80
N ASN A 58 8.37 15.65 -3.93
CA ASN A 58 8.04 16.18 -5.26
C ASN A 58 7.09 15.29 -6.08
N GLY A 59 6.63 14.16 -5.54
CA GLY A 59 5.73 13.23 -6.22
C GLY A 59 6.41 12.32 -7.26
N GLU A 60 7.73 12.37 -7.44
CA GLU A 60 8.44 11.56 -8.42
C GLU A 60 8.74 10.11 -7.98
N GLY A 61 8.54 9.81 -6.70
CA GLY A 61 8.71 8.48 -6.11
C GLY A 61 10.16 8.08 -5.78
N ILE A 62 10.40 7.63 -4.56
CA ILE A 62 11.61 6.86 -4.18
C ILE A 62 11.32 5.37 -4.23
N LEU A 63 10.07 5.00 -3.96
CA LEU A 63 9.62 3.63 -3.95
C LEU A 63 9.15 3.21 -5.36
N PHE A 64 9.72 2.13 -5.87
CA PHE A 64 9.28 1.52 -7.13
C PHE A 64 8.52 0.23 -6.85
N LEU A 65 7.29 0.15 -7.36
CA LEU A 65 6.41 -1.00 -7.19
C LEU A 65 6.15 -1.62 -8.56
N LYS A 66 6.39 -2.92 -8.68
CA LYS A 66 6.10 -3.69 -9.90
C LYS A 66 5.10 -4.78 -9.58
N VAL A 67 3.99 -4.78 -10.32
CA VAL A 67 2.99 -5.85 -10.28
C VAL A 67 3.14 -6.71 -11.53
N THR A 68 3.35 -8.00 -11.37
CA THR A 68 3.43 -8.96 -12.49
C THR A 68 2.28 -9.95 -12.37
N ARG A 69 1.39 -9.98 -13.36
CA ARG A 69 0.31 -10.97 -13.44
C ARG A 69 0.87 -12.32 -13.90
N LEU A 70 0.49 -13.38 -13.21
CA LEU A 70 0.88 -14.75 -13.52
C LEU A 70 -0.18 -15.43 -14.38
N MET A 71 0.22 -16.47 -15.11
CA MET A 71 -0.69 -17.23 -15.99
C MET A 71 -1.85 -17.89 -15.24
N CYS A 72 -1.65 -18.26 -13.97
CA CYS A 72 -2.67 -18.84 -13.11
C CYS A 72 -3.70 -17.83 -12.57
N GLY A 73 -3.65 -16.57 -13.01
CA GLY A 73 -4.51 -15.49 -12.51
C GLY A 73 -4.01 -14.82 -11.23
N GLY A 74 -2.98 -15.36 -10.57
CA GLY A 74 -2.29 -14.70 -9.46
C GLY A 74 -1.44 -13.50 -9.90
N PHE A 75 -0.80 -12.82 -8.95
CA PHE A 75 0.14 -11.74 -9.21
C PHE A 75 1.30 -11.76 -8.22
N THR A 76 2.43 -11.19 -8.61
CA THR A 76 3.55 -10.89 -7.70
C THR A 76 3.71 -9.39 -7.56
N LEU A 77 3.98 -8.93 -6.34
CA LEU A 77 4.33 -7.56 -6.03
C LEU A 77 5.82 -7.52 -5.68
N ALA A 78 6.60 -6.80 -6.47
CA ALA A 78 8.00 -6.52 -6.18
C ALA A 78 8.16 -5.08 -5.73
N ILE A 79 8.91 -4.88 -4.64
CA ILE A 79 9.15 -3.58 -4.02
C ILE A 79 10.64 -3.29 -4.13
N HIS A 80 10.98 -2.17 -4.74
CA HIS A 80 12.32 -1.60 -4.73
C HIS A 80 12.30 -0.32 -3.87
N PHE A 81 13.07 -0.35 -2.79
CA PHE A 81 13.13 0.71 -1.80
C PHE A 81 14.58 1.05 -1.47
N ASN A 82 14.78 2.27 -1.00
CA ASN A 82 16.04 2.69 -0.39
C ASN A 82 15.95 2.42 1.12
N HIS A 83 16.81 1.57 1.69
CA HIS A 83 16.77 1.20 3.12
C HIS A 83 16.94 2.40 4.07
N THR A 84 17.58 3.49 3.62
CA THR A 84 17.63 4.75 4.39
C THR A 84 16.24 5.36 4.64
N MET A 85 15.21 4.99 3.86
CA MET A 85 13.84 5.51 3.97
C MET A 85 12.95 4.78 4.98
N CYS A 86 13.23 3.53 5.28
CA CYS A 86 12.48 2.76 6.26
C CYS A 86 13.27 1.54 6.70
N ASP A 87 13.11 1.20 7.97
CA ASP A 87 13.49 -0.10 8.49
C ASP A 87 12.50 -1.18 8.02
N GLU A 88 12.78 -2.41 8.41
CA GLU A 88 11.97 -3.58 8.07
C GLU A 88 10.54 -3.43 8.61
N LEU A 89 10.37 -2.89 9.82
CA LEU A 89 9.05 -2.69 10.43
C LEU A 89 8.25 -1.60 9.71
N GLY A 90 8.89 -0.50 9.30
CA GLY A 90 8.25 0.56 8.53
C GLY A 90 7.79 0.07 7.15
N LEU A 91 8.57 -0.80 6.50
CA LEU A 91 8.17 -1.44 5.24
C LEU A 91 6.98 -2.39 5.45
N VAL A 92 7.01 -3.23 6.48
CA VAL A 92 5.90 -4.15 6.80
C VAL A 92 4.62 -3.36 7.10
N GLN A 93 4.72 -2.26 7.85
CA GLN A 93 3.58 -1.40 8.14
C GLN A 93 2.99 -0.80 6.87
N PHE A 94 3.85 -0.31 5.96
CA PHE A 94 3.42 0.22 4.67
C PHE A 94 2.67 -0.83 3.83
N VAL A 95 3.21 -2.05 3.73
CA VAL A 95 2.56 -3.15 3.00
C VAL A 95 1.22 -3.53 3.65
N LYS A 96 1.14 -3.51 4.99
CA LYS A 96 -0.12 -3.70 5.71
C LYS A 96 -1.15 -2.62 5.37
N THR A 97 -0.73 -1.36 5.29
CA THR A 97 -1.63 -0.27 4.86
C THR A 97 -2.13 -0.49 3.44
N ILE A 98 -1.27 -0.86 2.47
CA ILE A 98 -1.73 -1.21 1.11
C ILE A 98 -2.78 -2.32 1.17
N GLN A 99 -2.57 -3.36 1.97
CA GLN A 99 -3.53 -4.46 2.12
C GLN A 99 -4.87 -3.99 2.70
N GLU A 100 -4.86 -3.09 3.70
CA GLU A 100 -6.06 -2.51 4.28
C GLU A 100 -6.84 -1.67 3.26
N MET A 101 -6.16 -0.81 2.51
CA MET A 101 -6.78 0.01 1.46
C MET A 101 -7.33 -0.87 0.31
N ALA A 102 -6.59 -1.92 -0.08
CA ALA A 102 -7.05 -2.87 -1.09
C ALA A 102 -8.33 -3.63 -0.68
N ARG A 103 -8.58 -3.76 0.64
CA ARG A 103 -9.80 -4.33 1.20
C ARG A 103 -10.93 -3.29 1.38
N GLY A 104 -10.68 -2.03 1.03
CA GLY A 104 -11.65 -0.94 1.11
C GLY A 104 -11.64 -0.20 2.44
N SER A 105 -10.59 -0.32 3.25
CA SER A 105 -10.38 0.62 4.35
C SER A 105 -10.06 2.00 3.77
N ASN A 106 -10.51 3.06 4.43
CA ASN A 106 -10.17 4.44 4.04
C ASN A 106 -9.06 5.03 4.92
N THR A 107 -8.64 4.33 5.97
CA THR A 107 -7.65 4.79 6.96
C THR A 107 -6.77 3.64 7.43
N PRO A 108 -5.46 3.86 7.67
CA PRO A 108 -4.60 2.84 8.23
C PRO A 108 -4.96 2.55 9.69
N SER A 109 -4.92 1.28 10.10
CA SER A 109 -5.08 0.90 11.51
C SER A 109 -3.93 1.43 12.38
N LEU A 110 -2.76 1.65 11.79
CA LEU A 110 -1.60 2.23 12.44
C LEU A 110 -1.02 3.36 11.57
N PHE A 111 -1.08 4.58 12.07
CA PHE A 111 -0.58 5.75 11.34
C PHE A 111 0.94 5.75 11.26
N PRO A 112 1.53 6.09 10.10
CA PRO A 112 2.96 6.31 10.01
C PRO A 112 3.34 7.60 10.75
N VAL A 113 4.46 7.56 11.47
CA VAL A 113 5.06 8.76 12.05
C VAL A 113 6.11 9.30 11.08
N SER A 114 5.71 10.26 10.26
CA SER A 114 6.57 10.89 9.25
C SER A 114 7.19 12.20 9.78
N GLN A 115 7.77 12.16 11.00
CA GLN A 115 8.38 13.32 11.68
C GLN A 115 9.90 13.16 11.82
N ARG A 116 10.60 12.83 10.72
CA ARG A 116 12.05 12.60 10.74
C ARG A 116 12.85 13.84 11.14
N GLU A 117 12.27 15.03 11.01
CA GLU A 117 12.83 16.29 11.50
C GLU A 117 12.99 16.34 13.03
N ARG A 118 12.19 15.56 13.78
CA ARG A 118 12.33 15.44 15.23
C ARG A 118 13.44 14.48 15.65
N LEU A 119 13.92 13.66 14.73
CA LEU A 119 15.06 12.78 14.91
C LEU A 119 16.34 13.55 14.55
N CYS A 120 16.83 14.34 15.51
CA CYS A 120 18.17 14.91 15.41
C CYS A 120 19.21 13.87 15.84
N ALA A 121 20.35 13.82 15.16
CA ALA A 121 21.52 13.13 15.69
C ALA A 121 21.86 13.72 17.07
N ARG A 122 22.36 12.87 17.99
CA ARG A 122 22.92 13.35 19.26
C ARG A 122 23.98 14.41 18.99
N ASN A 123 24.07 15.42 19.87
CA ASN A 123 25.12 16.44 19.83
C ASN A 123 26.00 16.31 21.09
N PRO A 124 27.28 15.89 20.97
CA PRO A 124 28.01 15.58 19.74
C PRO A 124 27.58 14.23 19.13
N PRO A 125 27.76 14.03 17.81
CA PRO A 125 27.58 12.73 17.20
C PRO A 125 28.60 11.75 17.80
N GLN A 126 28.12 10.65 18.36
CA GLN A 126 28.95 9.56 18.88
C GLN A 126 28.88 8.38 17.93
N VAL A 127 30.04 7.80 17.61
CA VAL A 127 30.19 6.56 16.82
C VAL A 127 30.04 5.36 17.75
#